data_AF-A0A7Y6FCB1-F1
#
_entry.id   AF-A0A7Y6FCB1-F1
#
_cell.length_a   1.000
_cell.length_b   1.000
_cell.length_c   1.000
_cell.angle_alpha   90.00
_cell.angle_beta   90.00
_cell.angle_gamma   90.00
#
_symmetry.space_group_name_H-M   'P 1'
#
loop_
_entity.id
_entity.type
_entity.pdbx_description
1 polymer ?
#
loop_
_entity_poly.entity_id
_entity_poly.type
_entity_poly.pdbx_seq_one_letter_code
_entity_poly.pdbx_strand_id
1 'polypeptide(L)'
;MTAIPGPLQSMVFRNADLPALFHRTDAIAVSRQREAVNTTRAQLALLVAGAVPAALPWHAEDGLTVQLLYGAAVLAYLGVLFTTYLASRRKAKSHWQLNRSAAEFIKSLCWRYAVHGSPFDTSAQHPEALFASRLEEGLQELRKVGWTDPRETMTEKDGAVITESMRELREKAFTVRKETYVRDRLIEQRRWYRRRRLVSRRGALVWSGAIVALTLPALALSVLQTFGVGRSLGLTGVLSAAGAACLAWNELRRHHPLISAHSLVEDDLESMQAAMETTLTERQWPVAVFETERIVSPEHTDWLVRHRT
;
A
#
# COMPACT_ATOMS: atom_id res chain seq x y z
N MET A 1 -35.96 -20.21 -37.86
CA MET A 1 -35.08 -20.89 -36.88
C MET A 1 -34.49 -19.83 -35.98
N THR A 2 -35.08 -19.67 -34.80
CA THR A 2 -34.63 -18.76 -33.74
C THR A 2 -33.33 -19.32 -33.14
N ALA A 3 -32.24 -18.58 -33.27
CA ALA A 3 -30.98 -18.95 -32.64
C ALA A 3 -31.14 -18.88 -31.12
N ILE A 4 -30.95 -20.03 -30.47
CA ILE A 4 -30.83 -20.12 -29.01
C ILE A 4 -29.59 -19.32 -28.62
N PRO A 5 -29.68 -18.31 -27.73
CA PRO A 5 -28.49 -17.64 -27.22
C PRO A 5 -27.62 -18.70 -26.55
N GLY A 6 -26.40 -18.91 -27.07
CA GLY A 6 -25.42 -19.72 -26.37
C GLY A 6 -25.23 -19.22 -24.94
N PRO A 7 -24.87 -20.09 -23.98
CA PRO A 7 -24.65 -19.66 -22.60
C PRO A 7 -23.71 -18.46 -22.61
N LEU A 8 -24.09 -17.38 -21.90
CA LEU A 8 -23.26 -16.20 -21.70
C LEU A 8 -21.88 -16.69 -21.25
N GLN A 9 -20.90 -16.71 -22.16
CA GLN A 9 -19.54 -17.13 -21.82
C GLN A 9 -18.99 -16.10 -20.85
N SER A 10 -19.05 -16.42 -19.57
CA SER A 10 -18.51 -15.59 -18.51
C SER A 10 -17.00 -15.47 -18.74
N MET A 11 -16.54 -14.29 -19.15
CA MET A 11 -15.12 -14.00 -19.21
C MET A 11 -14.62 -13.70 -17.80
N VAL A 12 -13.39 -14.07 -17.50
CA VAL A 12 -12.70 -13.69 -16.26
C VAL A 12 -11.55 -12.78 -16.65
N PHE A 13 -11.49 -11.59 -16.07
CA PHE A 13 -10.42 -10.62 -16.36
C PHE A 13 -9.73 -10.21 -15.06
N ARG A 14 -8.44 -10.51 -14.94
CA ARG A 14 -7.65 -10.37 -13.71
C ARG A 14 -6.43 -9.49 -13.94
N ASN A 15 -5.74 -9.18 -12.84
CA ASN A 15 -4.49 -8.42 -12.90
C ASN A 15 -3.42 -9.09 -13.76
N ALA A 16 -3.45 -10.42 -13.94
CA ALA A 16 -2.52 -11.17 -14.79
C ALA A 16 -2.73 -10.93 -16.29
N ASP A 17 -3.90 -10.42 -16.68
CA ASP A 17 -4.26 -10.09 -18.06
C ASP A 17 -3.84 -8.67 -18.46
N LEU A 18 -3.22 -7.93 -17.53
CA LEU A 18 -2.77 -6.56 -17.73
C LEU A 18 -1.39 -6.52 -18.42
N PRO A 19 -1.01 -5.38 -19.03
CA PRO A 19 0.24 -5.26 -19.76
C PRO A 19 1.47 -5.49 -18.86
N ALA A 20 2.59 -5.93 -19.44
CA ALA A 20 3.83 -6.13 -18.68
C ALA A 20 4.31 -4.84 -18.00
N LEU A 21 4.01 -3.67 -18.58
CA LEU A 21 4.28 -2.38 -17.96
C LEU A 21 3.65 -2.28 -16.56
N PHE A 22 2.38 -2.65 -16.41
CA PHE A 22 1.71 -2.70 -15.10
C PHE A 22 2.48 -3.62 -14.12
N HIS A 23 2.83 -4.82 -14.56
CA HIS A 23 3.51 -5.80 -13.71
C HIS A 23 4.91 -5.35 -13.28
N ARG A 24 5.68 -4.72 -14.17
CA ARG A 24 7.01 -4.18 -13.85
C ARG A 24 6.90 -3.03 -12.85
N THR A 25 6.00 -2.09 -13.09
CA THR A 25 5.77 -0.96 -12.19
C THR A 25 5.27 -1.42 -10.81
N ASP A 26 4.33 -2.37 -10.75
CA ASP A 26 3.83 -2.93 -9.49
C ASP A 26 4.93 -3.68 -8.71
N ALA A 27 5.75 -4.48 -9.41
CA ALA A 27 6.87 -5.18 -8.78
C ALA A 27 7.89 -4.21 -8.17
N ILE A 28 8.21 -3.11 -8.85
CA ILE A 28 9.07 -2.04 -8.31
C ILE A 28 8.41 -1.40 -7.10
N ALA A 29 7.11 -1.09 -7.15
CA ALA A 29 6.37 -0.52 -6.02
C ALA A 29 6.46 -1.44 -4.78
N VAL A 30 6.19 -2.73 -4.95
CA VAL A 30 6.25 -3.72 -3.85
C VAL A 30 7.67 -3.86 -3.29
N SER A 31 8.69 -3.92 -4.15
CA SER A 31 10.09 -4.01 -3.73
C SER A 31 10.51 -2.80 -2.89
N ARG A 32 10.22 -1.58 -3.37
CA ARG A 32 10.53 -0.33 -2.66
C ARG A 32 9.74 -0.15 -1.38
N GLN A 33 8.50 -0.63 -1.34
CA GLN A 33 7.72 -0.66 -0.11
C GLN A 33 8.37 -1.55 0.94
N ARG A 34 8.77 -2.78 0.56
CA ARG A 34 9.44 -3.72 1.46
C ARG A 34 10.76 -3.14 1.96
N GLU A 35 11.56 -2.53 1.09
CA GLU A 35 12.80 -1.85 1.47
C GLU A 35 12.56 -0.77 2.52
N ALA A 36 11.59 0.14 2.29
CA ALA A 36 11.28 1.22 3.23
C ALA A 36 10.82 0.68 4.60
N VAL A 37 9.88 -0.28 4.60
CA VAL A 37 9.33 -0.87 5.84
C VAL A 37 10.40 -1.65 6.61
N ASN A 38 11.22 -2.45 5.92
CA ASN A 38 12.28 -3.23 6.56
C ASN A 38 13.38 -2.34 7.12
N THR A 39 13.70 -1.23 6.45
CA THR A 39 14.70 -0.27 6.93
C THR A 39 14.24 0.37 8.24
N THR A 40 12.98 0.85 8.31
CA THR A 40 12.45 1.40 9.57
C THR A 40 12.38 0.33 10.66
N ARG A 41 11.96 -0.89 10.34
CA ARG A 41 11.97 -2.01 11.31
C ARG A 41 13.36 -2.28 11.87
N ALA A 42 14.39 -2.29 11.02
CA ALA A 42 15.77 -2.50 11.44
C ALA A 42 16.27 -1.35 12.33
N GLN A 43 15.98 -0.10 11.97
CA GLN A 43 16.33 1.07 12.79
C GLN A 43 15.72 1.01 14.19
N LEU A 44 14.43 0.69 14.29
CA LEU A 44 13.74 0.55 15.56
C LEU A 44 14.32 -0.60 16.40
N ALA A 45 14.60 -1.75 15.78
CA ALA A 45 15.21 -2.88 16.48
C ALA A 45 16.62 -2.55 16.99
N LEU A 46 17.45 -1.86 16.19
CA LEU A 46 18.79 -1.43 16.59
C LEU A 46 18.75 -0.41 17.74
N LEU A 47 17.78 0.52 17.73
CA LEU A 47 17.60 1.47 18.84
C LEU A 47 17.25 0.77 20.15
N VAL A 48 16.38 -0.24 20.12
CA VAL A 48 16.06 -1.03 21.32
C VAL A 48 17.26 -1.87 21.75
N ALA A 49 17.95 -2.53 20.82
CA ALA A 49 19.14 -3.33 21.12
C ALA A 49 20.27 -2.48 21.74
N GLY A 50 20.48 -1.25 21.25
CA GLY A 50 21.47 -0.32 21.79
C GLY A 50 21.18 0.14 23.22
N ALA A 51 19.94 0.05 23.68
CA ALA A 51 19.56 0.40 25.05
C ALA A 51 19.79 -0.75 26.06
N VAL A 52 19.86 -2.01 25.60
CA VAL A 52 20.01 -3.20 26.46
C VAL A 52 21.22 -3.14 27.39
N PRO A 53 22.41 -2.72 26.94
CA PRO A 53 23.61 -2.69 27.78
C PRO A 53 23.47 -1.79 29.01
N ALA A 54 22.72 -0.70 28.90
CA ALA A 54 22.46 0.24 30.00
C ALA A 54 21.47 -0.30 31.04
N ALA A 55 20.74 -1.38 30.74
CA ALA A 55 19.73 -1.92 31.64
C ALA A 55 20.23 -3.01 32.60
N LEU A 56 21.41 -3.55 32.35
CA LEU A 56 21.96 -4.65 33.12
C LEU A 56 22.53 -4.15 34.47
N PRO A 57 22.29 -4.85 35.58
CA PRO A 57 22.78 -4.48 36.90
C PRO A 57 24.29 -4.75 37.00
N TRP A 58 25.12 -3.83 36.50
CA TRP A 58 26.57 -3.98 36.56
C TRP A 58 27.08 -3.71 37.98
N HIS A 59 27.38 -4.79 38.70
CA HIS A 59 28.23 -4.78 39.90
C HIS A 59 29.59 -5.44 39.61
N ALA A 60 29.91 -5.67 38.33
CA ALA A 60 31.12 -6.36 37.91
C ALA A 60 32.23 -5.36 37.60
N GLU A 61 33.44 -5.67 38.04
CA GLU A 61 34.66 -4.95 37.64
C GLU A 61 34.75 -4.81 36.12
N ASP A 62 35.42 -3.74 35.65
CA ASP A 62 35.61 -3.40 34.23
C ASP A 62 36.31 -4.53 33.45
N GLY A 63 35.53 -5.55 33.08
CA GLY A 63 35.99 -6.74 32.36
C GLY A 63 35.68 -6.65 30.87
N LEU A 64 36.36 -7.51 30.10
CA LEU A 64 36.20 -7.63 28.64
C LEU A 64 34.72 -7.79 28.21
N THR A 65 33.91 -8.50 28.98
CA THR A 65 32.48 -8.72 28.70
C THR A 65 31.67 -7.41 28.68
N VAL A 66 31.95 -6.50 29.61
CA VAL A 66 31.29 -5.18 29.69
C VAL A 66 31.66 -4.35 28.47
N GLN A 67 32.96 -4.31 28.14
CA GLN A 67 33.48 -3.60 26.97
C GLN A 67 32.88 -4.11 25.65
N LEU A 68 32.78 -5.44 25.47
CA LEU A 68 32.17 -6.04 24.29
C LEU A 68 30.69 -5.65 24.13
N LEU A 69 29.96 -5.59 25.23
CA LEU A 69 28.54 -5.24 25.19
C LEU A 69 28.31 -3.76 24.89
N TYR A 70 29.06 -2.85 25.50
CA TYR A 70 29.03 -1.43 25.11
C TYR A 70 29.51 -1.22 23.67
N GLY A 71 30.50 -2.00 23.22
CA GLY A 71 30.91 -2.05 21.81
C GLY A 71 29.76 -2.45 20.88
N ALA A 72 28.97 -3.46 21.26
CA ALA A 72 27.76 -3.84 20.53
C ALA A 72 26.71 -2.72 20.50
N ALA A 73 26.56 -1.96 21.59
CA ALA A 73 25.70 -0.77 21.64
C ALA A 73 26.15 0.29 20.63
N VAL A 74 27.45 0.60 20.61
CA VAL A 74 28.05 1.55 19.65
C VAL A 74 27.79 1.10 18.23
N LEU A 75 28.00 -0.18 17.91
CA LEU A 75 27.71 -0.74 16.59
C LEU A 75 26.22 -0.65 16.23
N ALA A 76 25.31 -0.83 17.20
CA ALA A 76 23.88 -0.68 16.97
C ALA A 76 23.52 0.76 16.59
N TYR A 77 24.03 1.76 17.32
CA TYR A 77 23.82 3.18 17.00
C TYR A 77 24.46 3.58 15.66
N LEU A 78 25.69 3.11 15.38
CA LEU A 78 26.33 3.30 14.08
C LEU A 78 25.50 2.68 12.96
N GLY A 79 24.90 1.52 13.18
CA GLY A 79 23.96 0.88 12.27
C GLY A 79 22.72 1.73 12.00
N VAL A 80 22.14 2.38 13.02
CA VAL A 80 21.03 3.33 12.85
C VAL A 80 21.44 4.52 12.00
N LEU A 81 22.61 5.12 12.27
CA LEU A 81 23.11 6.27 11.50
C LEU A 81 23.36 5.88 10.04
N PHE A 82 24.03 4.74 9.82
CA PHE A 82 24.35 4.24 8.48
C PHE A 82 23.09 3.90 7.68
N THR A 83 22.14 3.18 8.29
CA THR A 83 20.86 2.85 7.62
C THR A 83 20.03 4.09 7.34
N THR A 84 20.04 5.10 8.23
CA THR A 84 19.37 6.40 8.01
C THR A 84 19.99 7.15 6.83
N TYR A 85 21.33 7.18 6.74
CA TYR A 85 22.05 7.77 5.63
C TYR A 85 21.73 7.06 4.30
N LEU A 86 21.73 5.72 4.29
CA LEU A 86 21.36 4.96 3.09
C LEU A 86 19.89 5.17 2.70
N ALA A 87 18.98 5.23 3.67
CA ALA A 87 17.56 5.46 3.41
C ALA A 87 17.30 6.82 2.76
N SER A 88 17.99 7.88 3.23
CA SER A 88 17.85 9.23 2.67
C SER A 88 18.37 9.33 1.24
N ARG A 89 19.43 8.58 0.91
CA ARG A 89 19.98 8.49 -0.46
C ARG A 89 19.08 7.70 -1.40
N ARG A 90 18.58 6.54 -0.96
CA ARG A 90 17.80 5.63 -1.82
C ARG A 90 16.36 6.07 -2.05
N LYS A 91 15.81 6.94 -1.17
CA LYS A 91 14.45 7.50 -1.29
C LYS A 91 13.36 6.45 -1.56
N ALA A 92 13.50 5.25 -1.00
CA ALA A 92 12.64 4.10 -1.29
C ALA A 92 11.15 4.40 -1.09
N LYS A 93 10.78 5.20 -0.07
CA LYS A 93 9.40 5.63 0.18
C LYS A 93 8.81 6.44 -0.98
N SER A 94 9.57 7.39 -1.54
CA SER A 94 9.14 8.22 -2.66
C SER A 94 8.98 7.39 -3.93
N HIS A 95 9.96 6.54 -4.24
CA HIS A 95 9.86 5.63 -5.38
C HIS A 95 8.72 4.64 -5.26
N TRP A 96 8.43 4.14 -4.05
CA TRP A 96 7.25 3.31 -3.79
C TRP A 96 5.95 4.04 -4.15
N GLN A 97 5.79 5.29 -3.69
CA GLN A 97 4.58 6.07 -3.96
C GLN A 97 4.38 6.32 -5.46
N LEU A 98 5.42 6.76 -6.16
CA LEU A 98 5.35 7.04 -7.59
C LEU A 98 5.04 5.79 -8.42
N ASN A 99 5.70 4.67 -8.12
CA ASN A 99 5.41 3.41 -8.82
C ASN A 99 4.02 2.86 -8.46
N ARG A 100 3.56 3.01 -7.21
CA ARG A 100 2.18 2.64 -6.84
C ARG A 100 1.16 3.46 -7.62
N SER A 101 1.36 4.77 -7.73
CA SER A 101 0.48 5.64 -8.53
C SER A 101 0.49 5.26 -10.01
N ALA A 102 1.66 5.03 -10.60
CA ALA A 102 1.78 4.57 -11.99
C ALA A 102 1.06 3.23 -12.21
N ALA A 103 1.28 2.23 -11.35
CA ALA A 103 0.64 0.92 -11.48
C ALA A 103 -0.89 1.01 -11.40
N GLU A 104 -1.43 1.75 -10.42
CA GLU A 104 -2.89 1.90 -10.27
C GLU A 104 -3.49 2.75 -11.40
N PHE A 105 -2.77 3.76 -11.92
CA PHE A 105 -3.17 4.52 -13.09
C PHE A 105 -3.27 3.62 -14.34
N ILE A 106 -2.20 2.87 -14.66
CA ILE A 106 -2.17 1.93 -15.79
C ILE A 106 -3.33 0.93 -15.67
N LYS A 107 -3.48 0.32 -14.48
CA LYS A 107 -4.54 -0.64 -14.20
C LYS A 107 -5.93 -0.07 -14.42
N SER A 108 -6.19 1.12 -13.86
CA SER A 108 -7.46 1.82 -14.02
C SER A 108 -7.77 2.12 -15.48
N LEU A 109 -6.77 2.60 -16.24
CA LEU A 109 -6.91 2.88 -17.66
C LEU A 109 -7.23 1.61 -18.46
N CYS A 110 -6.55 0.50 -18.16
CA CYS A 110 -6.77 -0.79 -18.82
C CYS A 110 -8.21 -1.30 -18.60
N TRP A 111 -8.71 -1.22 -17.36
CA TRP A 111 -10.10 -1.59 -17.05
C TRP A 111 -11.08 -0.69 -17.81
N ARG A 112 -10.90 0.64 -17.77
CA ARG A 112 -11.75 1.59 -18.49
C ARG A 112 -11.78 1.29 -19.99
N TYR A 113 -10.63 1.01 -20.59
CA TYR A 113 -10.56 0.61 -21.99
C TYR A 113 -11.33 -0.69 -22.26
N ALA A 114 -11.07 -1.74 -21.47
CA ALA A 114 -11.62 -3.06 -21.71
C ALA A 114 -13.15 -3.11 -21.56
N VAL A 115 -13.74 -2.24 -20.72
CA VAL A 115 -15.19 -2.30 -20.46
C VAL A 115 -16.01 -1.18 -21.10
N HIS A 116 -15.43 -0.32 -21.95
CA HIS A 116 -16.07 0.90 -22.47
C HIS A 116 -16.37 1.96 -21.38
N GLY A 117 -15.49 2.06 -20.39
CA GLY A 117 -15.46 3.17 -19.43
C GLY A 117 -14.98 4.46 -20.10
N SER A 118 -15.44 5.62 -19.62
CA SER A 118 -15.01 6.93 -20.17
C SER A 118 -13.49 7.10 -20.03
N PRO A 119 -12.77 7.63 -21.03
CA PRO A 119 -13.24 8.19 -22.31
C PRO A 119 -13.28 7.16 -23.47
N PHE A 120 -13.26 5.86 -23.19
CA PHE A 120 -13.19 4.79 -24.19
C PHE A 120 -14.57 4.19 -24.49
N ASP A 121 -15.62 4.99 -24.36
CA ASP A 121 -16.98 4.55 -24.65
C ASP A 121 -17.19 4.24 -26.14
N THR A 122 -18.38 3.77 -26.48
CA THR A 122 -18.71 3.33 -27.85
C THR A 122 -18.63 4.45 -28.89
N SER A 123 -18.64 5.73 -28.49
CA SER A 123 -18.47 6.86 -29.41
C SER A 123 -17.01 7.14 -29.80
N ALA A 124 -16.03 6.54 -29.10
CA ALA A 124 -14.62 6.71 -29.41
C ALA A 124 -14.25 5.99 -30.72
N GLN A 125 -13.94 6.75 -31.78
CA GLN A 125 -13.61 6.20 -33.10
C GLN A 125 -12.31 5.38 -33.13
N HIS A 126 -11.28 5.85 -32.41
CA HIS A 126 -9.96 5.20 -32.33
C HIS A 126 -9.57 4.96 -30.87
N PRO A 127 -10.23 4.01 -30.18
CA PRO A 127 -10.06 3.82 -28.73
C PRO A 127 -8.63 3.40 -28.35
N GLU A 128 -7.91 2.72 -29.24
CA GLU A 128 -6.52 2.31 -29.03
C GLU A 128 -5.54 3.50 -29.09
N ALA A 129 -5.72 4.38 -30.08
CA ALA A 129 -4.91 5.60 -30.19
C ALA A 129 -5.19 6.54 -29.00
N LEU A 130 -6.46 6.66 -28.61
CA LEU A 130 -6.85 7.40 -27.41
C LEU A 130 -6.23 6.78 -26.15
N PHE A 131 -6.22 5.44 -26.04
CA PHE A 131 -5.60 4.75 -24.90
C PHE A 131 -4.11 5.05 -24.82
N ALA A 132 -3.39 4.93 -25.94
CA ALA A 132 -1.97 5.23 -26.00
C ALA A 132 -1.66 6.68 -25.62
N SER A 133 -2.43 7.65 -26.14
CA SER A 133 -2.29 9.06 -25.80
C SER A 133 -2.56 9.34 -24.31
N ARG A 134 -3.66 8.82 -23.75
CA ARG A 134 -3.98 9.03 -22.32
C ARG A 134 -2.97 8.36 -21.39
N LEU A 135 -2.48 7.19 -21.78
CA LEU A 135 -1.44 6.50 -21.02
C LEU A 135 -0.16 7.34 -20.98
N GLU A 136 0.31 7.81 -22.14
CA GLU A 136 1.54 8.59 -22.21
C GLU A 136 1.41 9.93 -21.49
N GLU A 137 0.27 10.64 -21.64
CA GLU A 137 -0.03 11.87 -20.90
C GLU A 137 0.10 11.66 -19.38
N GLY A 138 -0.58 10.64 -18.83
CA GLY A 138 -0.55 10.38 -17.39
C GLY A 138 0.82 9.94 -16.88
N LEU A 139 1.53 9.12 -17.64
CA LEU A 139 2.89 8.71 -17.27
C LEU A 139 3.88 9.87 -17.39
N GLN A 140 3.70 10.78 -18.34
CA GLN A 140 4.54 11.98 -18.48
C GLN A 140 4.42 12.90 -17.25
N GLU A 141 3.23 13.09 -16.68
CA GLU A 141 3.08 13.84 -15.43
C GLU A 141 3.82 13.18 -14.26
N LEU A 142 3.81 11.84 -14.17
CA LEU A 142 4.59 11.13 -13.16
C LEU A 142 6.11 11.24 -13.40
N ARG A 143 6.57 11.26 -14.66
CA ARG A 143 7.99 11.47 -15.00
C ARG A 143 8.49 12.83 -14.52
N LYS A 144 7.68 13.89 -14.65
CA LYS A 144 8.03 15.25 -14.19
C LYS A 144 8.34 15.31 -12.69
N VAL A 145 7.72 14.45 -11.88
CA VAL A 145 7.92 14.37 -10.42
C VAL A 145 8.92 13.28 -10.00
N GLY A 146 9.66 12.70 -10.96
CA GLY A 146 10.76 11.78 -10.68
C GLY A 146 10.40 10.30 -10.74
N TRP A 147 9.29 9.92 -11.37
CA TRP A 147 9.03 8.52 -11.71
C TRP A 147 9.94 8.10 -12.87
N THR A 148 10.60 6.95 -12.72
CA THR A 148 11.46 6.35 -13.76
C THR A 148 10.65 5.33 -14.52
N ASP A 149 10.62 5.47 -15.84
CA ASP A 149 9.86 4.59 -16.72
C ASP A 149 10.59 3.24 -16.89
N PRO A 150 10.00 2.11 -16.46
CA PRO A 150 10.66 0.82 -16.59
C PRO A 150 10.82 0.38 -18.06
N ARG A 151 10.07 0.98 -19.00
CA ARG A 151 10.18 0.68 -20.45
C ARG A 151 11.60 0.87 -20.99
N GLU A 152 12.37 1.78 -20.40
CA GLU A 152 13.78 2.03 -20.77
C GLU A 152 14.68 0.81 -20.56
N THR A 153 14.27 -0.12 -19.69
CA THR A 153 15.00 -1.35 -19.37
C THR A 153 14.28 -2.62 -19.84
N MET A 154 13.09 -2.46 -20.41
CA MET A 154 12.29 -3.54 -20.96
C MET A 154 12.79 -3.88 -22.37
N THR A 155 12.65 -5.14 -22.74
CA THR A 155 12.92 -5.62 -24.10
C THR A 155 11.65 -5.48 -24.95
N GLU A 156 11.77 -5.35 -26.27
CA GLU A 156 10.62 -5.33 -27.19
C GLU A 156 9.72 -6.58 -27.05
N LYS A 157 10.23 -7.66 -26.47
CA LYS A 157 9.49 -8.89 -26.17
C LYS A 157 8.56 -8.78 -24.95
N ASP A 158 8.61 -7.70 -24.18
CA ASP A 158 7.75 -7.52 -22.99
C ASP A 158 6.26 -7.23 -23.34
N GLY A 159 5.86 -7.34 -24.61
CA GLY A 159 4.46 -7.46 -25.01
C GLY A 159 3.72 -6.15 -25.25
N ALA A 160 2.54 -6.25 -25.87
CA ALA A 160 1.73 -5.10 -26.25
C ALA A 160 1.16 -4.36 -25.03
N VAL A 161 1.11 -3.02 -25.13
CA VAL A 161 0.51 -2.12 -24.14
C VAL A 161 -1.01 -2.31 -24.01
N ILE A 162 -1.66 -2.82 -25.06
CA ILE A 162 -3.04 -3.32 -25.03
C ILE A 162 -2.97 -4.83 -25.25
N THR A 163 -3.34 -5.60 -24.23
CA THR A 163 -3.28 -7.07 -24.24
C THR A 163 -4.45 -7.67 -25.01
N GLU A 164 -4.31 -8.94 -25.43
CA GLU A 164 -5.39 -9.65 -26.13
C GLU A 164 -6.64 -9.78 -25.25
N SER A 165 -6.49 -10.18 -23.98
CA SER A 165 -7.60 -10.25 -23.02
C SER A 165 -8.35 -8.91 -22.86
N MET A 166 -7.66 -7.77 -23.00
CA MET A 166 -8.33 -6.46 -22.98
C MET A 166 -9.21 -6.23 -24.22
N ARG A 167 -8.75 -6.65 -25.41
CA ARG A 167 -9.51 -6.56 -26.66
C ARG A 167 -10.68 -7.53 -26.65
N GLU A 168 -10.43 -8.77 -26.25
CA GLU A 168 -11.46 -9.81 -26.12
C GLU A 168 -12.60 -9.35 -25.21
N LEU A 169 -12.30 -8.76 -24.04
CA LEU A 169 -13.33 -8.24 -23.14
C LEU A 169 -14.09 -7.06 -23.77
N ARG A 170 -13.37 -6.17 -24.46
CA ARG A 170 -13.95 -5.01 -25.13
C ARG A 170 -14.96 -5.41 -26.20
N GLU A 171 -14.69 -6.47 -26.94
CA GLU A 171 -15.58 -6.99 -28.01
C GLU A 171 -16.82 -7.72 -27.48
N LYS A 172 -16.88 -8.05 -26.18
CA LYS A 172 -18.05 -8.71 -25.60
C LYS A 172 -19.26 -7.76 -25.54
N ALA A 173 -20.44 -8.38 -25.54
CA ALA A 173 -21.71 -7.71 -25.28
C ALA A 173 -21.68 -6.96 -23.93
N PHE A 174 -22.46 -5.87 -23.86
CA PHE A 174 -22.54 -5.02 -22.67
C PHE A 174 -22.79 -5.79 -21.37
N THR A 175 -23.69 -6.78 -21.39
CA THR A 175 -24.02 -7.60 -20.21
C THR A 175 -22.80 -8.34 -19.67
N VAL A 176 -21.98 -8.93 -20.55
CA VAL A 176 -20.77 -9.66 -20.18
C VAL A 176 -19.69 -8.69 -19.65
N ARG A 177 -19.49 -7.54 -20.32
CA ARG A 177 -18.56 -6.50 -19.84
C ARG A 177 -18.94 -5.99 -18.45
N LYS A 178 -20.23 -5.71 -18.26
CA LYS A 178 -20.80 -5.24 -17.00
C LYS A 178 -20.60 -6.26 -15.87
N GLU A 179 -20.99 -7.51 -16.10
CA GLU A 179 -20.83 -8.59 -15.12
C GLU A 179 -19.36 -8.81 -14.75
N THR A 180 -18.49 -8.85 -15.76
CA THR A 180 -17.03 -9.02 -15.57
C THR A 180 -16.46 -7.88 -14.72
N TYR A 181 -16.79 -6.62 -15.02
CA TYR A 181 -16.35 -5.47 -14.22
C TYR A 181 -16.85 -5.53 -12.78
N VAL A 182 -18.14 -5.74 -12.58
CA VAL A 182 -18.73 -5.76 -11.23
C VAL A 182 -18.11 -6.88 -10.40
N ARG A 183 -17.98 -8.09 -10.97
CA ARG A 183 -17.47 -9.26 -10.27
C ARG A 183 -15.96 -9.19 -10.02
N ASP A 184 -15.19 -8.95 -11.06
CA ASP A 184 -13.73 -9.14 -11.03
C ASP A 184 -12.98 -7.86 -10.63
N ARG A 185 -13.58 -6.67 -10.80
CA ARG A 185 -12.99 -5.39 -10.37
C ARG A 185 -13.65 -4.83 -9.12
N LEU A 186 -14.95 -4.55 -9.17
CA LEU A 186 -15.62 -3.79 -8.11
C LEU A 186 -15.77 -4.60 -6.81
N ILE A 187 -16.32 -5.81 -6.89
CA ILE A 187 -16.50 -6.69 -5.71
C ILE A 187 -15.13 -7.09 -5.14
N GLU A 188 -14.14 -7.36 -5.99
CA GLU A 188 -12.76 -7.64 -5.54
C GLU A 188 -12.19 -6.47 -4.73
N GLN A 189 -12.32 -5.24 -5.23
CA GLN A 189 -11.86 -4.02 -4.57
C GLN A 189 -12.59 -3.79 -3.24
N ARG A 190 -13.92 -3.89 -3.21
CA ARG A 190 -14.69 -3.76 -1.97
C ARG A 190 -14.23 -4.77 -0.91
N ARG A 191 -14.06 -6.05 -1.30
CA ARG A 191 -13.54 -7.09 -0.40
C ARG A 191 -12.12 -6.78 0.08
N TRP A 192 -11.28 -6.22 -0.79
CA TRP A 192 -9.91 -5.81 -0.43
C TRP A 192 -9.92 -4.69 0.62
N TYR A 193 -10.70 -3.63 0.41
CA TYR A 193 -10.84 -2.51 1.35
C TYR A 193 -11.38 -2.97 2.71
N ARG A 194 -12.42 -3.82 2.71
CA ARG A 194 -12.96 -4.45 3.93
C ARG A 194 -11.91 -5.25 4.69
N ARG A 195 -11.17 -6.14 4.01
CA ARG A 195 -10.08 -6.91 4.63
C ARG A 195 -9.00 -5.98 5.19
N ARG A 196 -8.63 -4.94 4.45
CA ARG A 196 -7.58 -3.99 4.87
C ARG A 196 -7.98 -3.22 6.12
N ARG A 197 -9.24 -2.78 6.20
CA ARG A 197 -9.83 -2.16 7.39
C ARG A 197 -9.78 -3.08 8.61
N LEU A 198 -10.17 -4.36 8.47
CA LEU A 198 -10.12 -5.34 9.57
C LEU A 198 -8.70 -5.60 10.08
N VAL A 199 -7.73 -5.74 9.16
CA VAL A 199 -6.31 -5.89 9.51
C VAL A 199 -5.80 -4.64 10.24
N SER A 200 -6.16 -3.44 9.78
CA SER A 200 -5.77 -2.20 10.46
C SER A 200 -6.39 -2.06 11.84
N ARG A 201 -7.65 -2.48 12.05
CA ARG A 201 -8.30 -2.50 13.38
C ARG A 201 -7.58 -3.41 14.36
N ARG A 202 -7.26 -4.63 13.93
CA ARG A 202 -6.47 -5.58 14.75
C ARG A 202 -5.09 -5.01 15.06
N GLY A 203 -4.43 -4.42 14.05
CA GLY A 203 -3.14 -3.77 14.23
C GLY A 203 -3.18 -2.65 15.28
N ALA A 204 -4.16 -1.76 15.20
CA ALA A 204 -4.34 -0.68 16.18
C ALA A 204 -4.43 -1.23 17.62
N LEU A 205 -5.30 -2.22 17.84
CA LEU A 205 -5.48 -2.83 19.17
C LEU A 205 -4.19 -3.49 19.69
N VAL A 206 -3.50 -4.26 18.82
CA VAL A 206 -2.26 -4.95 19.19
C VAL A 206 -1.17 -3.95 19.56
N TRP A 207 -0.96 -2.90 18.75
CA TRP A 207 0.12 -1.93 18.99
C TRP A 207 -0.20 -0.98 20.14
N SER A 208 -1.45 -0.53 20.30
CA SER A 208 -1.87 0.21 21.50
C SER A 208 -1.67 -0.62 22.76
N GLY A 209 -2.06 -1.90 22.74
CA GLY A 209 -1.83 -2.82 23.85
C GLY A 209 -0.34 -3.04 24.15
N ALA A 210 0.49 -3.20 23.12
CA ALA A 210 1.94 -3.35 23.27
C ALA A 210 2.61 -2.12 23.89
N ILE A 211 2.19 -0.90 23.49
CA ILE A 211 2.68 0.35 24.08
C ILE A 211 2.36 0.37 25.58
N VAL A 212 1.10 0.11 25.96
CA VAL A 212 0.66 0.08 27.36
C VAL A 212 1.41 -0.99 28.16
N ALA A 213 1.57 -2.19 27.60
CA ALA A 213 2.26 -3.30 28.24
C ALA A 213 3.76 -3.03 28.47
N LEU A 214 4.38 -2.15 27.68
CA LEU A 214 5.79 -1.75 27.85
C LEU A 214 5.95 -0.52 28.75
N THR A 215 5.07 0.47 28.64
CA THR A 215 5.18 1.72 29.40
C THR A 215 4.66 1.62 30.83
N LEU A 216 3.65 0.80 31.11
CA LEU A 216 3.15 0.60 32.49
C LEU A 216 4.21 0.01 33.42
N PRO A 217 4.93 -1.08 33.06
CA PRO A 217 6.01 -1.59 33.90
C PRO A 217 7.17 -0.59 34.03
N ALA A 218 7.50 0.15 32.96
CA ALA A 218 8.51 1.20 33.04
C ALA A 218 8.12 2.28 34.05
N LEU A 219 6.85 2.72 34.04
CA LEU A 219 6.31 3.68 35.00
C LEU A 219 6.38 3.14 36.43
N ALA A 220 5.92 1.90 36.66
CA ALA A 220 5.95 1.28 37.98
C ALA A 220 7.39 1.16 38.53
N LEU A 221 8.34 0.71 37.70
CA LEU A 221 9.75 0.64 38.06
C LEU A 221 10.33 2.02 38.38
N SER A 222 9.97 3.04 37.61
CA SER A 222 10.43 4.42 37.83
C SER A 222 9.96 4.94 39.20
N VAL A 223 8.70 4.69 39.55
CA VAL A 223 8.14 5.06 40.86
C VAL A 223 8.84 4.32 41.99
N LEU A 224 9.05 3.00 41.88
CA LEU A 224 9.77 2.23 42.89
C LEU A 224 11.21 2.74 43.11
N GLN A 225 11.90 3.10 42.03
CA GLN A 225 13.26 3.65 42.09
C GLN A 225 13.31 5.02 42.81
N THR A 226 12.27 5.84 42.68
CA THR A 226 12.13 7.11 43.43
C THR A 226 12.15 6.88 44.94
N PHE A 227 11.54 5.79 45.41
CA PHE A 227 11.54 5.39 46.83
C PHE A 227 12.75 4.52 47.23
N GLY A 228 13.76 4.41 46.38
CA GLY A 228 14.99 3.68 46.66
C GLY A 228 14.91 2.16 46.49
N VAL A 229 13.79 1.62 45.99
CA VAL A 229 13.60 0.19 45.74
C VAL A 229 14.09 -0.16 44.33
N GLY A 230 14.92 -1.20 44.20
CA GLY A 230 15.27 -1.76 42.88
C GLY A 230 16.17 -0.88 41.99
N ARG A 231 16.96 0.03 42.59
CA ARG A 231 17.90 0.93 41.87
C ARG A 231 18.93 0.23 40.98
N SER A 232 19.18 -1.07 41.18
CA SER A 232 20.14 -1.84 40.38
C SER A 232 19.61 -2.22 39.00
N LEU A 233 18.30 -2.19 38.75
CA LEU A 233 17.70 -2.62 37.48
C LEU A 233 17.47 -1.43 36.55
N GLY A 234 18.35 -1.25 35.55
CA GLY A 234 18.17 -0.24 34.50
C GLY A 234 17.10 -0.60 33.45
N LEU A 235 16.25 -1.60 33.74
CA LEU A 235 15.20 -2.12 32.84
C LEU A 235 14.21 -1.03 32.39
N THR A 236 14.01 0.02 33.19
CA THR A 236 13.19 1.19 32.84
C THR A 236 13.60 1.81 31.50
N GLY A 237 14.91 1.90 31.22
CA GLY A 237 15.42 2.51 29.99
C GLY A 237 15.08 1.68 28.75
N VAL A 238 15.27 0.37 28.82
CA VAL A 238 14.97 -0.55 27.72
C VAL A 238 13.47 -0.65 27.46
N LEU A 239 12.66 -0.73 28.52
CA LEU A 239 11.20 -0.76 28.39
C LEU A 239 10.67 0.54 27.77
N SER A 240 11.22 1.69 28.16
CA SER A 240 10.90 2.98 27.56
C SER A 240 11.31 3.05 26.09
N ALA A 241 12.51 2.59 25.74
CA ALA A 241 12.99 2.55 24.36
C ALA A 241 12.14 1.62 23.49
N ALA A 242 11.76 0.44 24.00
CA ALA A 242 10.86 -0.49 23.33
C ALA A 242 9.45 0.10 23.15
N GLY A 243 8.93 0.79 24.16
CA GLY A 243 7.65 1.51 24.09
C GLY A 243 7.67 2.62 23.03
N ALA A 244 8.73 3.43 23.01
CA ALA A 244 8.93 4.46 21.99
C ALA A 244 9.07 3.87 20.58
N ALA A 245 9.76 2.74 20.43
CA ALA A 245 9.85 2.03 19.16
C ALA A 245 8.50 1.49 18.68
N CYS A 246 7.69 0.94 19.59
CA CYS A 246 6.31 0.52 19.29
C CYS A 246 5.44 1.70 18.88
N LEU A 247 5.57 2.85 19.56
CA LEU A 247 4.87 4.08 19.21
C LEU A 247 5.28 4.57 17.81
N ALA A 248 6.58 4.66 17.52
CA ALA A 248 7.08 5.06 16.21
C ALA A 248 6.62 4.11 15.10
N TRP A 249 6.58 2.81 15.37
CA TRP A 249 6.03 1.83 14.43
C TRP A 249 4.52 2.01 14.22
N ASN A 250 3.76 2.27 15.29
CA ASN A 250 2.33 2.54 15.20
C ASN A 250 2.05 3.79 14.34
N GLU A 251 2.81 4.87 14.54
CA GLU A 251 2.73 6.09 13.74
C GLU A 251 3.09 5.86 12.28
N LEU A 252 4.11 5.04 11.99
CA LEU A 252 4.43 4.66 10.61
C LEU A 252 3.25 3.94 9.93
N ARG A 253 2.53 3.09 10.67
CA ARG A 253 1.44 2.26 10.13
C ARG A 253 0.12 3.00 9.97
N ARG A 254 -0.08 4.14 10.65
CA ARG A 254 -1.24 5.05 10.53
C ARG A 254 -2.58 4.30 10.52
N HIS A 255 -2.79 3.40 11.48
CA HIS A 255 -3.96 2.51 11.48
C HIS A 255 -5.30 3.25 11.54
N HIS A 256 -5.44 4.28 12.38
CA HIS A 256 -6.69 5.04 12.52
C HIS A 256 -7.11 5.80 11.25
N PRO A 257 -6.23 6.62 10.63
CA PRO A 257 -6.54 7.26 9.35
C PRO A 257 -6.97 6.27 8.27
N LEU A 258 -6.28 5.13 8.18
CA LEU A 258 -6.57 4.10 7.18
C LEU A 258 -7.91 3.40 7.44
N ILE A 259 -8.31 3.19 8.69
CA ILE A 259 -9.61 2.59 9.02
C ILE A 259 -10.75 3.49 8.51
N SER A 260 -10.66 4.80 8.75
CA SER A 260 -11.67 5.79 8.35
C SER A 260 -11.76 5.91 6.83
N ALA A 261 -10.63 6.09 6.14
CA ALA A 261 -10.60 6.21 4.70
C ALA A 261 -11.09 4.93 4.00
N HIS A 262 -10.68 3.75 4.47
CA HIS A 262 -11.13 2.49 3.88
C HIS A 262 -12.59 2.16 4.16
N SER A 263 -13.19 2.59 5.28
CA SER A 263 -14.64 2.42 5.47
C SER A 263 -15.44 3.27 4.51
N LEU A 264 -15.01 4.51 4.24
CA LEU A 264 -15.75 5.37 3.31
C LEU A 264 -15.68 4.82 1.88
N VAL A 265 -14.49 4.39 1.44
CA VAL A 265 -14.35 3.76 0.13
C VAL A 265 -15.15 2.45 0.04
N GLU A 266 -15.23 1.67 1.13
CA GLU A 266 -16.09 0.46 1.19
C GLU A 266 -17.57 0.81 0.99
N ASP A 267 -18.08 1.84 1.68
CA ASP A 267 -19.46 2.31 1.60
C ASP A 267 -19.79 2.91 0.22
N ASP A 268 -18.89 3.72 -0.34
CA ASP A 268 -19.02 4.31 -1.68
C ASP A 268 -19.07 3.22 -2.78
N LEU A 269 -18.21 2.21 -2.67
CA LEU A 269 -18.20 1.07 -3.60
C LEU A 269 -19.44 0.19 -3.46
N GLU A 270 -20.01 0.06 -2.25
CA GLU A 270 -21.27 -0.65 -2.05
C GLU A 270 -22.44 0.07 -2.71
N SER A 271 -22.53 1.40 -2.55
CA SER A 271 -23.53 2.23 -3.24
C SER A 271 -23.40 2.12 -4.76
N MET A 272 -22.16 2.20 -5.27
CA MET A 272 -21.88 2.06 -6.70
C MET A 272 -22.23 0.66 -7.23
N GLN A 273 -21.97 -0.40 -6.45
CA GLN A 273 -22.38 -1.77 -6.80
C GLN A 273 -23.89 -1.85 -6.99
N ALA A 274 -24.65 -1.37 -6.01
CA ALA A 274 -26.11 -1.42 -6.04
C ALA A 274 -26.67 -0.68 -7.27
N ALA A 275 -26.12 0.50 -7.59
CA ALA A 275 -26.50 1.27 -8.78
C ALA A 275 -26.12 0.53 -10.08
N MET A 276 -24.92 -0.05 -10.14
CA MET A 276 -24.46 -0.82 -11.30
C MET A 276 -25.34 -2.03 -11.56
N GLU A 277 -25.76 -2.76 -10.54
CA GLU A 277 -26.58 -3.96 -10.70
C GLU A 277 -28.03 -3.64 -11.10
N THR A 278 -28.62 -2.55 -10.59
CA THR A 278 -30.07 -2.31 -10.67
C THR A 278 -30.50 -1.23 -11.65
N THR A 279 -29.83 -0.07 -11.67
CA THR A 279 -30.35 1.15 -12.32
C THR A 279 -29.55 1.60 -13.53
N LEU A 280 -28.30 1.15 -13.67
CA LEU A 280 -27.41 1.65 -14.72
C LEU A 280 -27.67 1.05 -16.10
N THR A 281 -27.99 1.94 -17.04
CA THR A 281 -28.12 1.66 -18.47
C THR A 281 -26.77 1.74 -19.19
N GLU A 282 -26.67 1.17 -20.40
CA GLU A 282 -25.43 1.25 -21.21
C GLU A 282 -24.99 2.69 -21.51
N ARG A 283 -25.94 3.64 -21.61
CA ARG A 283 -25.61 5.05 -21.83
C ARG A 283 -24.86 5.70 -20.66
N GLN A 284 -25.17 5.27 -19.43
CA GLN A 284 -24.58 5.82 -18.20
C GLN A 284 -23.32 5.06 -17.77
N TRP A 285 -23.11 3.88 -18.33
CA TRP A 285 -22.01 2.99 -18.01
C TRP A 285 -20.61 3.65 -18.06
N PRO A 286 -20.25 4.43 -19.10
CA PRO A 286 -18.91 4.97 -19.19
C PRO A 286 -18.53 5.88 -18.02
N VAL A 287 -19.47 6.72 -17.59
CA VAL A 287 -19.29 7.65 -16.47
C VAL A 287 -19.28 6.90 -15.14
N ALA A 288 -20.14 5.90 -14.97
CA ALA A 288 -20.16 5.08 -13.75
C ALA A 288 -18.84 4.33 -13.52
N VAL A 289 -18.25 3.76 -14.58
CA VAL A 289 -16.92 3.13 -14.51
C VAL A 289 -15.85 4.16 -14.15
N PHE A 290 -15.89 5.34 -14.77
CA PHE A 290 -14.94 6.41 -14.46
C PHE A 290 -15.00 6.84 -12.98
N GLU A 291 -16.19 7.07 -12.44
CA GLU A 291 -16.37 7.44 -11.03
C GLU A 291 -15.94 6.32 -10.09
N THR A 292 -16.26 5.06 -10.41
CA THR A 292 -15.80 3.90 -9.63
C THR A 292 -14.28 3.85 -9.57
N GLU A 293 -13.62 3.98 -10.72
CA GLU A 293 -12.16 3.96 -10.81
C GLU A 293 -11.51 5.15 -10.09
N ARG A 294 -12.16 6.32 -10.10
CA ARG A 294 -11.73 7.49 -9.33
C ARG A 294 -11.79 7.22 -7.83
N ILE A 295 -12.86 6.58 -7.34
CA ILE A 295 -13.02 6.19 -5.92
C ILE A 295 -11.93 5.18 -5.51
N VAL A 296 -11.62 4.21 -6.38
CA VAL A 296 -10.60 3.18 -6.11
C VAL A 296 -9.16 3.74 -6.12
N SER A 297 -8.94 4.92 -6.70
CA SER A 297 -7.60 5.50 -6.87
C SER A 297 -6.86 5.72 -5.53
N PRO A 298 -5.52 5.51 -5.50
CA PRO A 298 -4.72 5.83 -4.32
C PRO A 298 -4.81 7.29 -3.89
N GLU A 299 -4.91 8.20 -4.86
CA GLU A 299 -5.00 9.64 -4.62
C GLU A 299 -6.27 10.02 -3.85
N HIS A 300 -7.40 9.38 -4.18
CA HIS A 300 -8.65 9.58 -3.44
C HIS A 300 -8.52 9.11 -1.99
N THR A 301 -7.96 7.92 -1.78
CA THR A 301 -7.71 7.40 -0.42
C THR A 301 -6.76 8.32 0.37
N ASP A 302 -5.69 8.80 -0.26
CA ASP A 302 -4.72 9.70 0.37
C ASP A 302 -5.32 11.07 0.70
N TRP A 303 -6.20 11.59 -0.17
CA TRP A 303 -6.96 12.81 0.10
C TRP A 303 -7.85 12.64 1.34
N LEU A 304 -8.58 11.52 1.45
CA LEU A 304 -9.39 11.20 2.63
C LEU A 304 -8.56 11.10 3.90
N VAL A 305 -7.40 10.45 3.83
CA VAL A 305 -6.47 10.31 4.96
C VAL A 305 -5.91 11.66 5.43
N ARG A 306 -5.79 12.67 4.55
CA ARG A 306 -5.28 14.00 4.91
C ARG A 306 -6.32 14.94 5.50
N HIS A 307 -7.58 14.86 5.06
CA HIS A 307 -8.61 15.87 5.37
C HIS A 307 -9.64 15.42 6.41
N ARG A 308 -9.57 14.18 6.90
CA ARG A 308 -10.52 13.63 7.89
C ARG A 308 -9.86 13.02 9.13
N THR A 309 -8.60 13.33 9.38
CA THR A 309 -7.89 13.06 10.63
C THR A 309 -7.78 14.32 11.45
#